data_AF-A0A5Q7EHU5-F1
#
_entry.id   AF-A0A5Q7EHU5-F1
#
_cell.length_a   1.000
_cell.length_b   1.000
_cell.length_c   1.000
_cell.angle_alpha   90.00
_cell.angle_beta   90.00
_cell.angle_gamma   90.00
#
_symmetry.space_group_name_H-M   'P 1'
#
loop_
_entity.id
_entity.type
_entity.pdbx_description
1 polymer ?
#
loop_
_entity_poly.entity_id
_entity_poly.type
_entity_poly.pdbx_seq_one_letter_code
_entity_poly.pdbx_strand_id
1 'polypeptide(L)'
;EKARGITINTSHVEYDTPTRHYAHVDCPGHADYVKNMITGAAQMDGAILVVAATDGPMPQTREHILLGRQVGVPYIIVFLNKCD
;
A
#
# COMPACT_ATOMS: atom_id res chain seq x y z
N GLU A 1 -4.22 -8.61 -18.08
CA GLU A 1 -5.08 -9.03 -16.95
C GLU A 1 -5.45 -10.51 -16.86
N LYS A 2 -5.40 -11.34 -17.92
CA LYS A 2 -5.83 -12.77 -17.82
C LYS A 2 -4.77 -13.85 -18.06
N ALA A 3 -3.47 -13.51 -18.14
CA ALA A 3 -2.42 -14.49 -18.49
C ALA A 3 -1.48 -14.89 -17.33
N ARG A 4 -1.46 -14.16 -16.20
CA ARG A 4 -0.53 -14.45 -15.08
C ARG A 4 -1.08 -14.35 -13.66
N GLY A 5 -2.34 -13.94 -13.44
CA GLY A 5 -2.93 -13.91 -12.09
C GLY A 5 -2.29 -12.91 -11.13
N ILE A 6 -1.45 -12.00 -11.62
CA ILE A 6 -0.84 -10.91 -10.85
C ILE A 6 -1.29 -9.60 -11.49
N THR A 7 -1.84 -8.68 -10.70
CA THR A 7 -2.30 -7.36 -11.15
C THR A 7 -1.10 -6.56 -11.65
N ILE A 8 -1.10 -6.19 -12.94
CA ILE A 8 0.05 -5.57 -13.63
C ILE A 8 0.01 -4.03 -13.57
N ASN A 9 -1.18 -3.44 -13.42
CA ASN A 9 -1.36 -2.00 -13.36
C ASN A 9 -1.69 -1.58 -11.93
N THR A 10 -1.03 -0.53 -11.45
CA THR A 10 -1.46 0.19 -10.26
C THR A 10 -2.93 0.55 -10.44
N SER A 11 -3.78 0.02 -9.57
CA SER A 11 -5.22 0.31 -9.65
C SER A 11 -5.44 1.62 -8.92
N HIS A 12 -5.94 2.61 -9.65
CA HIS A 12 -6.36 3.88 -9.08
C HIS A 12 -7.85 3.77 -8.78
N VAL A 13 -8.20 3.82 -7.50
CA VAL A 13 -9.59 3.80 -7.04
C VAL A 13 -9.84 5.12 -6.33
N GLU A 14 -10.85 5.85 -6.77
CA GLU A 14 -11.26 7.09 -6.14
C GLU A 14 -12.48 6.84 -5.24
N TYR A 15 -12.46 7.43 -4.05
CA TYR A 15 -13.60 7.40 -3.13
C TYR A 15 -13.66 8.65 -2.27
N ASP A 16 -14.87 9.00 -1.87
CA ASP A 16 -15.16 10.20 -1.10
C ASP A 16 -15.58 9.87 0.33
N THR A 17 -15.17 10.74 1.24
CA THR A 17 -15.73 10.87 2.58
C THR A 17 -16.37 12.25 2.71
N PRO A 18 -17.23 12.49 3.71
CA PRO A 18 -17.85 13.81 3.90
C PRO A 18 -16.84 14.97 4.03
N THR A 19 -15.59 14.68 4.39
CA THR A 19 -14.55 15.69 4.64
C THR A 19 -13.47 15.76 3.57
N ARG A 20 -13.27 14.71 2.76
CA ARG A 20 -12.10 14.56 1.87
C ARG A 20 -12.38 13.61 0.70
N HIS A 21 -11.80 13.92 -0.45
CA HIS A 21 -11.69 13.04 -1.62
C HIS A 21 -10.37 12.27 -1.56
N TYR A 22 -10.38 10.97 -1.85
CA TYR A 22 -9.22 10.10 -1.79
C TYR A 22 -8.98 9.44 -3.14
N ALA A 23 -7.75 9.57 -3.65
CA ALA A 23 -7.23 8.75 -4.74
C ALA A 23 -6.35 7.65 -4.13
N HIS A 24 -6.85 6.42 -4.13
CA HIS A 24 -6.15 5.25 -3.60
C HIS A 24 -5.41 4.55 -4.73
N VAL A 25 -4.09 4.40 -4.56
CA VAL A 25 -3.23 3.67 -5.50
C VAL A 25 -2.87 2.33 -4.87
N ASP A 26 -3.39 1.23 -5.43
CA ASP A 26 -3.02 -0.11 -5.00
C ASP A 26 -1.76 -0.57 -5.75
N CYS A 27 -0.66 -0.69 -5.00
CA CYS A 27 0.63 -1.18 -5.49
C CYS A 27 0.85 -2.61 -4.97
N PRO A 28 1.03 -3.62 -5.84
CA PRO A 28 1.26 -4.99 -5.38
C PRO A 28 2.59 -5.09 -4.60
N GLY A 29 2.55 -5.71 -3.42
CA GLY A 29 3.68 -5.79 -2.48
C GLY A 29 4.80 -6.78 -2.84
N HIS A 30 4.91 -7.20 -4.10
CA HIS A 30 6.00 -8.07 -4.53
C HIS A 30 7.27 -7.24 -4.80
N ALA A 31 8.44 -7.79 -4.47
CA ALA A 31 9.74 -7.10 -4.53
C ALA A 31 10.04 -6.46 -5.90
N ASP A 32 9.48 -7.02 -6.97
CA ASP A 32 9.61 -6.49 -8.34
C ASP A 32 8.86 -5.17 -8.60
N TYR A 33 7.96 -4.77 -7.70
CA TYR A 33 7.10 -3.57 -7.85
C TYR A 33 7.52 -2.40 -6.95
N VAL A 34 8.65 -2.51 -6.24
CA VAL A 34 9.25 -1.42 -5.45
C VAL A 34 9.46 -0.17 -6.31
N LYS A 35 9.75 -0.33 -7.61
CA LYS A 35 9.89 0.80 -8.55
C LYS A 35 8.58 1.60 -8.73
N ASN A 36 7.44 0.92 -8.82
CA ASN A 36 6.13 1.56 -8.94
C ASN A 36 5.68 2.17 -7.61
N MET A 37 6.09 1.54 -6.50
CA MET A 37 5.90 2.11 -5.17
C MET A 37 6.70 3.40 -4.97
N ILE A 38 7.95 3.49 -5.44
CA ILE A 38 8.77 4.70 -5.29
C ILE A 38 8.18 5.89 -6.07
N THR A 39 7.73 5.68 -7.32
CA THR A 39 7.12 6.76 -8.11
C THR A 39 5.74 7.17 -7.58
N GLY A 40 4.94 6.22 -7.09
CA GLY A 40 3.63 6.51 -6.48
C GLY A 40 3.74 7.13 -5.08
N ALA A 41 4.64 6.63 -4.23
CA ALA A 41 4.74 7.03 -2.82
C ALA A 41 5.29 8.44 -2.64
N ALA A 42 6.03 8.97 -3.62
CA ALA A 42 6.53 10.34 -3.56
C ALA A 42 5.40 11.38 -3.60
N GLN A 43 4.21 10.98 -4.06
CA GLN A 43 3.01 11.82 -4.09
C GLN A 43 1.96 11.37 -3.06
N MET A 44 2.29 10.43 -2.16
CA MET A 44 1.34 9.93 -1.17
C MET A 44 1.35 10.79 0.09
N ASP A 45 0.19 11.36 0.42
CA ASP A 45 -0.05 12.07 1.69
C ASP A 45 -0.12 11.12 2.90
N GLY A 46 -0.34 9.82 2.66
CA GLY A 46 -0.37 8.80 3.68
C GLY A 46 -0.43 7.39 3.10
N ALA A 47 -0.03 6.40 3.88
CA ALA A 47 -0.09 4.98 3.50
C ALA A 47 -0.97 4.17 4.44
N ILE A 48 -1.63 3.14 3.92
CA ILE A 48 -2.39 2.17 4.70
C ILE A 48 -1.58 0.86 4.74
N LEU A 49 -1.16 0.47 5.93
CA LEU A 49 -0.41 -0.76 6.18
C LEU A 49 -1.36 -1.87 6.62
N VAL A 50 -1.63 -2.82 5.74
CA VAL A 50 -2.48 -3.98 6.04
C VAL A 50 -1.63 -5.08 6.69
N VAL A 51 -2.03 -5.52 7.88
CA VAL A 51 -1.37 -6.62 8.62
C VAL A 51 -2.40 -7.67 8.99
N ALA A 52 -2.15 -8.94 8.65
CA ALA A 52 -3.01 -10.03 9.07
C ALA A 52 -2.85 -10.30 10.58
N ALA A 53 -3.97 -10.41 11.30
CA ALA A 53 -3.99 -10.71 12.73
C ALA A 53 -3.44 -12.12 13.03
N THR A 54 -3.65 -13.05 12.11
CA THR A 54 -3.20 -14.45 12.22
C THR A 54 -1.69 -14.58 12.16
N ASP A 55 -1.04 -13.80 11.29
CA ASP A 55 0.39 -13.96 10.95
C ASP A 55 1.26 -12.93 11.68
N GLY A 56 0.67 -11.79 12.05
CA GLY A 56 1.40 -10.67 12.66
C GLY A 56 2.35 -9.98 11.69
N PRO A 57 3.32 -9.20 12.20
CA PRO A 57 4.24 -8.43 11.38
C PRO A 57 5.30 -9.33 10.72
N MET A 58 5.24 -9.41 9.40
CA MET A 58 6.19 -10.17 8.58
C MET A 58 7.39 -9.31 8.16
N PRO A 59 8.51 -9.90 7.67
CA PRO A 59 9.65 -9.14 7.16
C PRO A 59 9.27 -8.09 6.11
N GLN A 60 8.32 -8.43 5.22
CA GLN A 60 7.76 -7.51 4.23
C GLN A 60 7.09 -6.29 4.87
N THR A 61 6.39 -6.45 5.99
CA THR A 61 5.76 -5.34 6.73
C THR A 61 6.82 -4.32 7.17
N ARG A 62 8.01 -4.79 7.57
CA ARG A 62 9.13 -3.93 7.97
C ARG A 62 9.75 -3.21 6.77
N GLU A 63 9.91 -3.90 5.66
CA GLU A 63 10.42 -3.31 4.42
C GLU A 63 9.49 -2.21 3.90
N HIS A 64 8.17 -2.41 3.92
CA HIS A 64 7.19 -1.40 3.52
C HIS A 64 7.25 -0.14 4.39
N ILE A 65 7.40 -0.29 5.72
CA ILE A 65 7.57 0.85 6.62
C ILE A 65 8.85 1.63 6.30
N LEU A 66 9.95 0.91 6.04
CA LEU A 66 11.24 1.52 5.72
C LEU A 66 11.20 2.25 4.38
N LEU A 67 10.58 1.65 3.36
CA LEU A 67 10.37 2.27 2.04
C LEU A 67 9.46 3.49 2.14
N GLY A 68 8.32 3.39 2.83
CA GLY A 68 7.41 4.53 3.03
C GLY A 68 8.12 5.72 3.69
N ARG A 69 8.99 5.45 4.68
CA ARG A 69 9.81 6.49 5.32
C ARG A 69 10.86 7.08 4.37
N GLN A 70 11.49 6.28 3.53
CA GLN A 70 12.49 6.75 2.56
C GLN A 70 11.88 7.61 1.46
N VAL A 71 10.65 7.28 1.05
CA VAL A 71 9.92 8.04 0.02
C VAL A 71 9.24 9.29 0.61
N GLY A 72 9.16 9.39 1.94
CA GLY A 72 8.70 10.59 2.63
C GLY A 72 7.22 10.61 2.97
N VAL A 73 6.57 9.44 3.07
CA VAL A 73 5.17 9.34 3.48
C VAL A 73 5.03 9.84 4.93
N PRO A 74 4.26 10.91 5.19
CA PRO A 74 4.25 11.57 6.50
C PRO A 74 3.41 10.82 7.54
N TYR A 75 2.37 10.09 7.11
CA TYR A 75 1.45 9.38 8.00
C TYR A 75 1.18 7.96 7.51
N ILE A 76 1.19 6.99 8.44
CA ILE A 76 0.85 5.59 8.16
C ILE A 76 -0.30 5.17 9.06
N ILE A 77 -1.37 4.64 8.47
CA ILE A 77 -2.52 4.07 9.16
C ILE A 77 -2.39 2.54 9.10
N VAL A 78 -2.48 1.86 10.23
CA VAL A 78 -2.42 0.38 10.27
C VAL A 78 -3.83 -0.18 10.23
N PHE A 79 -4.07 -1.11 9.31
CA PHE A 79 -5.31 -1.88 9.22
C PHE A 79 -5.04 -3.34 9.56
N LEU A 80 -5.63 -3.81 10.66
CA LEU A 80 -5.51 -5.18 11.13
C LEU A 80 -6.61 -6.03 10.47
N ASN A 81 -6.21 -6.95 9.60
CA ASN A 81 -7.09 -7.77 8.77
C ASN A 81 -7.17 -9.21 9.28
N LYS A 82 -8.21 -9.98 8.90
CA LYS A 82 -8.46 -11.35 9.37
C LYS A 82 -8.60 -11.48 10.89
N CYS A 83 -9.42 -10.60 11.48
CA CYS A 83 -9.75 -10.61 12.91
C CYS A 83 -11.01 -11.45 13.22
N ASP A 84 -11.49 -12.21 12.24
CA ASP A 84 -12.58 -13.17 12.39
C ASP A 84 -12.23 -14.36 13.31
#